data_AF-A0A971RMA5-F1
#
_entry.id   AF-A0A971RMA5-F1
#
_cell.length_a   1.000
_cell.length_b   1.000
_cell.length_c   1.000
_cell.angle_alpha   90.00
_cell.angle_beta   90.00
_cell.angle_gamma   90.00
#
_symmetry.space_group_name_H-M   'P 1'
#
loop_
_entity.id
_entity.type
_entity.pdbx_description
1 polymer ?
#
loop_
_entity_poly.entity_id
_entity_poly.type
_entity_poly.pdbx_seq_one_letter_code
_entity_poly.pdbx_strand_id
1 'polypeptide(L)'
;TPPREMAVFEPISPEYSRCNLAAWKHLQLPVEWLFQMFLHSATENSAAEKRENAETLFMEYLEVVTACADQGLLPFTSAAWRRYKEEYLAGGVRPVHHSEEYRLREKPAYRIVKREYEKLLPVLQKLATIREQATNKQAGPRVVAIDGRAAAGKTTLATLLSQVLTAEVIPMDDFFLPAELRTAERLAQSGGNIHYERFRAEVLPYLRKDESFSYRRFDCRIMDYSGWRLVKDSSWRIVEGSYSCHPAFGDYMDCRVFCDISPDEQRKRIIKRNGPEMAEAFFTRWIPMEEQYFKTGRIKEKADVIIEV
;
A
#
# COMPACT_ATOMS: atom_id res chain seq x y z
N THR A 1 24.56 9.89 -12.36
CA THR A 1 24.79 9.04 -11.18
C THR A 1 24.69 7.58 -11.60
N PRO A 2 25.63 6.71 -11.18
CA PRO A 2 25.50 5.27 -11.40
C PRO A 2 24.18 4.74 -10.82
N PRO A 3 23.49 3.78 -11.46
CA PRO A 3 22.19 3.29 -11.00
C PRO A 3 22.15 2.84 -9.53
N ARG A 4 23.26 2.28 -9.02
CA ARG A 4 23.43 1.82 -7.63
C ARG A 4 23.46 2.92 -6.56
N GLU A 5 23.80 4.14 -6.97
CA GLU A 5 23.95 5.31 -6.08
C GLU A 5 22.72 6.25 -6.21
N MET A 6 21.75 5.90 -7.06
CA MET A 6 20.52 6.66 -7.25
C MET A 6 19.45 6.19 -6.28
N ALA A 7 18.80 7.13 -5.59
CA ALA A 7 17.59 6.84 -4.83
C ALA A 7 16.49 6.36 -5.78
N VAL A 8 15.77 5.30 -5.40
CA VAL A 8 14.64 4.80 -6.20
C VAL A 8 13.55 5.85 -6.28
N PHE A 9 13.27 6.53 -5.17
CA PHE A 9 12.29 7.59 -5.09
C PHE A 9 12.95 8.92 -4.70
N GLU A 10 12.58 9.97 -5.40
CA GLU A 10 12.95 11.36 -5.12
C GLU A 10 11.66 12.17 -4.90
N PRO A 11 11.39 12.64 -3.67
CA PRO A 11 10.26 13.50 -3.37
C PRO A 11 10.30 14.81 -4.14
N ILE A 12 9.20 15.12 -4.84
CA ILE A 12 9.07 16.39 -5.59
C ILE A 12 7.89 17.25 -5.13
N SER A 13 7.00 16.69 -4.30
CA SER A 13 5.95 17.44 -3.59
C SER A 13 5.50 16.66 -2.34
N PRO A 14 4.55 17.16 -1.53
CA PRO A 14 3.94 16.37 -0.47
C PRO A 14 3.23 15.11 -0.98
N GLU A 15 2.76 15.11 -2.23
CA GLU A 15 1.90 14.05 -2.80
C GLU A 15 2.60 13.16 -3.82
N TYR A 16 3.64 13.66 -4.51
CA TYR A 16 4.31 12.93 -5.58
C TYR A 16 5.83 12.80 -5.41
N SER A 17 6.35 11.71 -5.97
CA SER A 17 7.77 11.39 -6.09
C SER A 17 8.12 10.96 -7.51
N ARG A 18 9.34 11.27 -7.94
CA ARG A 18 9.96 10.67 -9.12
C ARG A 18 10.50 9.30 -8.74
N CYS A 19 10.08 8.27 -9.46
CA CYS A 19 10.67 6.95 -9.41
C CYS A 19 11.72 6.79 -10.50
N ASN A 20 13.00 6.67 -10.13
CA ASN A 20 14.13 6.59 -11.03
C ASN A 20 14.20 5.21 -11.72
N LEU A 21 14.05 5.19 -13.05
CA LEU A 21 14.01 3.94 -13.84
C LEU A 21 15.33 3.16 -13.78
N ALA A 22 16.45 3.87 -13.72
CA ALA A 22 17.77 3.24 -13.62
C ALA A 22 17.94 2.50 -12.29
N ALA A 23 17.58 3.14 -11.17
CA ALA A 23 17.62 2.55 -9.84
C ALA A 23 16.65 1.37 -9.72
N TRP A 24 15.42 1.52 -10.23
CA TRP A 24 14.40 0.46 -10.27
C TRP A 24 14.90 -0.80 -10.97
N LYS A 25 15.50 -0.64 -12.17
CA LYS A 25 16.08 -1.75 -12.94
C LYS A 25 17.30 -2.35 -12.25
N HIS A 26 18.12 -1.54 -11.60
CA HIS A 26 19.29 -2.02 -10.87
C HIS A 26 18.89 -2.96 -9.71
N LEU A 27 17.78 -2.66 -9.03
CA LEU A 27 17.19 -3.51 -8.00
C LEU A 27 16.39 -4.71 -8.55
N GLN A 28 16.40 -4.93 -9.87
CA GLN A 28 15.68 -6.00 -10.55
C GLN A 28 14.17 -6.02 -10.23
N LEU A 29 13.60 -4.87 -9.91
CA LEU A 29 12.18 -4.73 -9.66
C LEU A 29 11.39 -4.85 -10.98
N PRO A 30 10.31 -5.63 -11.04
CA PRO A 30 9.46 -5.77 -12.23
C PRO A 30 8.96 -4.42 -12.75
N VAL A 31 9.00 -4.23 -14.07
CA VAL A 31 8.51 -2.99 -14.70
C VAL A 31 6.99 -2.88 -14.61
N GLU A 32 6.29 -4.01 -14.57
CA GLU A 32 4.84 -4.07 -14.45
C GLU A 32 4.37 -3.46 -13.12
N TRP A 33 5.13 -3.65 -12.03
CA TRP A 33 4.82 -3.07 -10.73
C TRP A 33 4.94 -1.54 -10.75
N LEU A 34 6.00 -1.01 -11.37
CA LEU A 34 6.13 0.44 -11.56
C LEU A 34 5.02 0.99 -12.45
N PHE A 35 4.64 0.24 -13.49
CA PHE A 35 3.53 0.64 -14.36
C PHE A 35 2.21 0.73 -13.59
N GLN A 36 1.90 -0.26 -12.72
CA GLN A 36 0.72 -0.19 -11.86
C GLN A 36 0.75 1.04 -10.94
N MET A 37 1.88 1.27 -10.25
CA MET A 37 2.04 2.47 -9.40
C MET A 37 1.79 3.77 -10.18
N PHE A 38 2.35 3.88 -11.38
CA PHE A 38 2.18 5.03 -12.26
C PHE A 38 0.72 5.20 -12.70
N LEU A 39 0.06 4.10 -13.10
CA LEU A 39 -1.32 4.10 -13.53
C LEU A 39 -2.25 4.58 -12.41
N HIS A 40 -2.16 3.97 -11.22
CA HIS A 40 -2.98 4.36 -10.07
C HIS A 40 -2.74 5.80 -9.63
N SER A 41 -1.49 6.27 -9.72
CA SER A 41 -1.14 7.65 -9.43
C SER A 41 -1.80 8.64 -10.41
N ALA A 42 -2.07 8.23 -11.65
CA ALA A 42 -2.75 9.04 -12.65
C ALA A 42 -4.28 8.94 -12.59
N THR A 43 -4.84 7.77 -12.22
CA THR A 43 -6.29 7.50 -12.30
C THR A 43 -7.10 7.92 -11.08
N GLU A 44 -6.52 8.01 -9.88
CA GLU A 44 -7.31 8.43 -8.69
C GLU A 44 -7.83 9.89 -8.76
N ASN A 45 -7.38 10.67 -9.74
CA ASN A 45 -7.86 12.02 -10.04
C ASN A 45 -8.98 12.06 -11.10
N SER A 46 -9.45 10.91 -11.62
CA SER A 46 -10.28 10.86 -12.84
C SER A 46 -11.80 10.89 -12.65
N ALA A 47 -12.32 11.16 -11.44
CA ALA A 47 -13.76 11.40 -11.25
C ALA A 47 -14.19 12.69 -11.99
N ALA A 48 -15.38 12.72 -12.59
CA ALA A 48 -15.83 13.83 -13.45
C ALA A 48 -15.76 15.20 -12.76
N GLU A 49 -16.18 15.31 -11.50
CA GLU A 49 -16.08 16.53 -10.67
C GLU A 49 -14.62 16.97 -10.41
N LYS A 50 -13.66 16.02 -10.38
CA LYS A 50 -12.24 16.34 -10.22
C LYS A 50 -11.54 16.71 -11.54
N ARG A 51 -12.08 16.32 -12.70
CA ARG A 51 -11.55 16.75 -14.01
C ARG A 51 -11.78 18.24 -14.26
N GLU A 52 -12.96 18.75 -13.90
CA GLU A 52 -13.25 20.20 -13.95
C GLU A 52 -12.30 20.99 -13.02
N ASN A 53 -12.01 20.43 -11.84
CA ASN A 53 -10.98 20.96 -10.95
C ASN A 53 -9.56 20.87 -11.54
N ALA A 54 -9.22 19.84 -12.33
CA ALA A 54 -7.88 19.68 -12.90
C ALA A 54 -7.59 20.70 -14.01
N GLU A 55 -8.54 20.99 -14.89
CA GLU A 55 -8.40 22.05 -15.89
C GLU A 55 -8.29 23.42 -15.23
N THR A 56 -9.14 23.68 -14.23
CA THR A 56 -9.09 24.92 -13.44
C THR A 56 -7.74 25.08 -12.75
N LEU A 57 -7.27 24.05 -12.04
CA LEU A 57 -5.97 24.04 -11.37
C LEU A 57 -4.80 24.20 -12.35
N PHE A 58 -4.89 23.59 -13.53
CA PHE A 58 -3.87 23.77 -14.56
C PHE A 58 -3.80 25.24 -15.03
N MET A 59 -4.96 25.88 -15.24
CA MET A 59 -5.02 27.30 -15.57
C MET A 59 -4.46 28.18 -14.44
N GLU A 60 -4.77 27.87 -13.18
CA GLU A 60 -4.19 28.53 -12.01
C GLU A 60 -2.66 28.40 -11.98
N TYR A 61 -2.11 27.22 -12.27
CA TYR A 61 -0.67 27.03 -12.37
C TYR A 61 -0.05 27.85 -13.51
N LEU A 62 -0.72 27.98 -14.65
CA LEU A 62 -0.25 28.88 -15.71
C LEU A 62 -0.23 30.34 -15.25
N GLU A 63 -1.14 30.77 -14.36
CA GLU A 63 -1.08 32.10 -13.75
C GLU A 63 0.04 32.24 -12.72
N VAL A 64 0.34 31.21 -11.94
CA VAL A 64 1.50 31.21 -11.05
C VAL A 64 2.79 31.42 -11.86
N VAL A 65 2.94 30.73 -13.00
CA VAL A 65 4.08 30.94 -13.89
C VAL A 65 4.11 32.37 -14.44
N THR A 66 2.95 32.95 -14.80
CA THR A 66 2.86 34.37 -15.20
C THR A 66 3.40 35.29 -14.10
N ALA A 67 2.94 35.12 -12.86
CA ALA A 67 3.37 35.93 -11.74
C ALA A 67 4.88 35.79 -11.46
N CYS A 68 5.42 34.57 -11.56
CA CYS A 68 6.86 34.34 -11.43
C CYS A 68 7.67 35.01 -12.57
N ALA A 69 7.15 34.99 -13.80
CA ALA A 69 7.78 35.67 -14.94
C ALA A 69 7.74 37.21 -14.80
N ASP A 70 6.65 37.77 -14.29
CA ASP A 70 6.51 39.20 -13.99
C ASP A 70 7.50 39.67 -12.93
N GLN A 71 7.77 38.83 -11.94
CA GLN A 71 8.76 39.08 -10.88
C GLN A 71 10.21 38.84 -11.32
N GLY A 72 10.44 38.35 -12.55
CA GLY A 72 11.79 38.03 -13.04
C GLY A 72 12.42 36.80 -12.38
N LEU A 73 11.62 35.90 -11.79
CA LEU A 73 12.10 34.69 -11.12
C LEU A 73 12.42 33.54 -12.09
N LEU A 74 12.11 33.71 -13.37
CA LEU A 74 12.22 32.68 -14.40
C LEU A 74 13.26 33.08 -15.46
N PRO A 75 13.88 32.11 -16.16
CA PRO A 75 14.92 32.37 -17.16
C PRO A 75 14.37 32.94 -18.48
N PHE A 76 13.14 33.45 -18.50
CA PHE A 76 12.48 34.03 -19.66
C PHE A 76 11.68 35.27 -19.26
N THR A 77 11.51 36.20 -20.19
CA THR A 77 10.78 37.44 -19.92
C THR A 77 9.27 37.19 -19.84
N SER A 78 8.58 38.05 -19.10
CA SER A 78 7.13 37.99 -19.01
C SER A 78 6.42 38.15 -20.36
N ALA A 79 6.95 38.99 -21.25
CA ALA A 79 6.45 39.13 -22.63
C ALA A 79 6.58 37.82 -23.43
N ALA A 80 7.72 37.13 -23.32
CA ALA A 80 7.94 35.85 -23.99
C ALA A 80 7.00 34.76 -23.45
N TRP A 81 6.78 34.71 -22.13
CA TRP A 81 5.84 33.78 -21.50
C TRP A 81 4.40 33.99 -21.98
N ARG A 82 3.90 35.23 -21.94
CA ARG A 82 2.50 35.51 -22.35
C ARG A 82 2.25 35.14 -23.81
N ARG A 83 3.18 35.45 -24.71
CA ARG A 83 3.09 35.05 -26.13
C ARG A 83 3.01 33.53 -26.26
N TYR A 84 3.89 32.80 -25.58
CA TYR A 84 3.87 31.33 -25.59
C TYR A 84 2.55 30.77 -25.02
N LYS A 85 2.07 31.31 -23.90
CA LYS A 85 0.83 30.88 -23.25
C LYS A 85 -0.39 31.10 -24.17
N GLU A 86 -0.47 32.23 -24.84
CA GLU A 86 -1.54 32.54 -25.80
C GLU A 86 -1.52 31.57 -26.99
N GLU A 87 -0.35 31.37 -27.62
CA GLU A 87 -0.17 30.41 -28.72
C GLU A 87 -0.50 28.97 -28.31
N TYR A 88 -0.11 28.58 -27.08
CA TYR A 88 -0.39 27.26 -26.54
C TYR A 88 -1.89 27.04 -26.36
N LEU A 89 -2.58 27.96 -25.70
CA LEU A 89 -4.02 27.89 -25.43
C LEU A 89 -4.85 27.98 -26.71
N ALA A 90 -4.43 28.79 -27.69
CA ALA A 90 -5.08 28.88 -29.00
C ALA A 90 -5.12 27.53 -29.74
N GLY A 91 -4.09 26.69 -29.55
CA GLY A 91 -4.05 25.33 -30.11
C GLY A 91 -4.69 24.25 -29.23
N GLY A 92 -5.35 24.63 -28.13
CA GLY A 92 -5.90 23.73 -27.12
C GLY A 92 -4.86 23.13 -26.18
N VAL A 93 -5.29 22.82 -24.95
CA VAL A 93 -4.45 22.20 -23.91
C VAL A 93 -3.99 20.82 -24.39
N ARG A 94 -2.69 20.67 -24.60
CA ARG A 94 -2.06 19.45 -25.12
C ARG A 94 -0.73 19.16 -24.41
N PRO A 95 -0.30 17.89 -24.34
CA PRO A 95 1.02 17.56 -23.81
C PRO A 95 2.13 18.32 -24.55
N VAL A 96 3.09 18.86 -23.80
CA VAL A 96 4.29 19.49 -24.35
C VAL A 96 5.46 18.50 -24.32
N HIS A 97 6.34 18.58 -25.30
CA HIS A 97 7.57 17.79 -25.28
C HIS A 97 8.65 18.51 -24.47
N HIS A 98 9.46 17.74 -23.74
CA HIS A 98 10.66 18.27 -23.10
C HIS A 98 11.59 18.92 -24.14
N SER A 99 12.10 20.11 -23.84
CA SER A 99 13.13 20.78 -24.63
C SER A 99 14.43 19.97 -24.62
N GLU A 100 15.31 20.22 -25.58
CA GLU A 100 16.63 19.57 -25.62
C GLU A 100 17.46 19.93 -24.38
N GLU A 101 17.44 21.20 -23.97
CA GLU A 101 18.10 21.68 -22.76
C GLU A 101 17.60 20.92 -21.51
N TYR A 102 16.28 20.73 -21.40
CA TYR A 102 15.70 19.95 -20.31
C TYR A 102 16.16 18.48 -20.35
N ARG A 103 16.15 17.84 -21.53
CA ARG A 103 16.61 16.44 -21.66
C ARG A 103 18.08 16.28 -21.29
N LEU A 104 18.93 17.22 -21.68
CA LEU A 104 20.36 17.20 -21.39
C LEU A 104 20.63 17.40 -19.89
N ARG A 105 19.91 18.33 -19.25
CA ARG A 105 20.07 18.64 -17.82
C ARG A 105 19.43 17.59 -16.91
N GLU A 106 18.15 17.31 -17.13
CA GLU A 106 17.33 16.51 -16.21
C GLU A 106 17.36 15.01 -16.54
N LYS A 107 17.76 14.63 -17.75
CA LYS A 107 17.83 13.23 -18.24
C LYS A 107 16.63 12.41 -17.74
N PRO A 108 15.38 12.78 -18.12
CA PRO A 108 14.14 12.40 -17.44
C PRO A 108 13.78 10.91 -17.64
N ALA A 109 14.58 10.03 -17.04
CA ALA A 109 14.40 8.59 -17.01
C ALA A 109 13.70 8.20 -15.70
N TYR A 110 12.51 8.75 -15.47
CA TYR A 110 11.69 8.50 -14.29
C TYR A 110 10.19 8.36 -14.63
N ARG A 111 9.43 7.91 -13.64
CA ARG A 111 7.95 8.01 -13.61
C ARG A 111 7.51 8.77 -12.39
N ILE A 112 6.42 9.52 -12.49
CA ILE A 112 5.85 10.23 -11.34
C ILE A 112 4.84 9.29 -10.68
N VAL A 113 5.02 9.04 -9.39
CA VAL A 113 4.11 8.19 -8.59
C VAL A 113 3.73 8.91 -7.30
N LYS A 114 2.63 8.50 -6.66
CA LYS A 114 2.26 9.01 -5.34
C LYS A 114 3.32 8.64 -4.29
N ARG A 115 3.58 9.55 -3.35
CA ARG A 115 4.55 9.34 -2.26
C ARG A 115 4.24 8.15 -1.38
N GLU A 116 2.97 7.81 -1.24
CA GLU A 116 2.57 6.66 -0.44
C GLU A 116 3.09 5.32 -0.99
N TYR A 117 3.54 5.24 -2.24
CA TYR A 117 4.18 4.01 -2.72
C TYR A 117 5.63 3.85 -2.25
N GLU A 118 6.29 4.91 -1.75
CA GLU A 118 7.67 4.84 -1.25
C GLU A 118 7.84 3.78 -0.16
N LYS A 119 6.86 3.70 0.75
CA LYS A 119 6.83 2.72 1.87
C LYS A 119 6.73 1.27 1.40
N LEU A 120 6.34 1.00 0.15
CA LEU A 120 6.33 -0.36 -0.38
C LEU A 120 7.72 -0.85 -0.77
N LEU A 121 8.72 0.02 -0.94
CA LEU A 121 10.01 -0.36 -1.51
C LEU A 121 10.68 -1.57 -0.81
N PRO A 122 10.77 -1.61 0.53
CA PRO A 122 11.40 -2.76 1.20
C PRO A 122 10.64 -4.06 0.96
N VAL A 123 9.30 -3.99 0.88
CA VAL A 123 8.45 -5.14 0.58
C VAL A 123 8.67 -5.59 -0.87
N LEU A 124 8.62 -4.67 -1.84
CA LEU A 124 8.80 -4.98 -3.26
C LEU A 124 10.18 -5.60 -3.54
N GLN A 125 11.25 -5.13 -2.90
CA GLN A 125 12.59 -5.74 -3.03
C GLN A 125 12.60 -7.21 -2.54
N LYS A 126 11.97 -7.49 -1.39
CA LYS A 126 11.84 -8.85 -0.88
C LYS A 126 11.00 -9.72 -1.82
N LEU A 127 9.88 -9.21 -2.33
CA LEU A 127 9.01 -9.95 -3.24
C LEU A 127 9.67 -10.21 -4.60
N ALA A 128 10.48 -9.29 -5.12
CA ALA A 128 11.26 -9.49 -6.34
C ALA A 128 12.26 -10.65 -6.17
N THR A 129 12.94 -10.70 -5.02
CA THR A 129 13.85 -11.80 -4.67
C THR A 129 13.11 -13.14 -4.63
N ILE A 130 11.94 -13.19 -3.99
CA ILE A 130 11.10 -14.40 -3.93
C ILE A 130 10.65 -14.84 -5.33
N ARG A 131 10.27 -13.89 -6.18
CA ARG A 131 9.84 -14.13 -7.56
C ARG A 131 10.98 -14.73 -8.41
N GLU A 132 12.21 -14.28 -8.22
CA GLU A 132 13.38 -14.81 -8.94
C GLU A 132 13.80 -16.20 -8.46
N GLN A 133 13.71 -16.45 -7.15
CA GLN A 133 14.05 -17.75 -6.55
C GLN A 133 13.00 -18.83 -6.83
N ALA A 134 11.83 -18.45 -7.34
CA ALA A 134 10.78 -19.35 -7.74
C ALA A 134 11.26 -20.29 -8.86
N THR A 135 11.70 -21.50 -8.52
CA THR A 135 11.85 -22.56 -9.52
C THR A 135 10.47 -22.97 -10.04
N ASN A 136 10.38 -23.45 -11.29
CA ASN A 136 9.16 -23.97 -11.92
C ASN A 136 8.42 -25.06 -11.10
N LYS A 137 8.96 -25.53 -9.96
CA LYS A 137 8.35 -26.52 -9.06
C LYS A 137 7.37 -25.94 -8.03
N GLN A 138 7.37 -24.63 -7.77
CA GLN A 138 6.34 -23.97 -6.96
C GLN A 138 5.26 -23.42 -7.89
N ALA A 139 4.37 -24.31 -8.34
CA ALA A 139 3.17 -23.94 -9.08
C ALA A 139 2.13 -23.38 -8.09
N GLY A 140 1.60 -22.18 -8.37
CA GLY A 140 0.53 -21.55 -7.60
C GLY A 140 0.83 -20.11 -7.14
N PRO A 141 -0.18 -19.41 -6.60
CA PRO A 141 -0.02 -18.03 -6.15
C PRO A 141 0.97 -17.88 -5.00
N ARG A 142 1.64 -16.73 -4.99
CA ARG A 142 2.48 -16.29 -3.89
C ARG A 142 1.65 -15.57 -2.83
N VAL A 143 2.00 -15.75 -1.58
CA VAL A 143 1.21 -15.26 -0.44
C VAL A 143 2.06 -14.35 0.43
N VAL A 144 1.58 -13.14 0.67
CA VAL A 144 2.17 -12.18 1.61
C VAL A 144 1.28 -12.10 2.84
N ALA A 145 1.84 -12.27 4.03
CA ALA A 145 1.14 -12.00 5.27
C ALA A 145 1.57 -10.64 5.82
N ILE A 146 0.61 -9.75 6.08
CA ILE A 146 0.85 -8.43 6.69
C ILE A 146 0.23 -8.46 8.09
N ASP A 147 1.08 -8.66 9.10
CA ASP A 147 0.72 -8.61 10.52
C ASP A 147 1.23 -7.29 11.12
N GLY A 148 0.94 -7.04 12.39
CA GLY A 148 1.40 -5.83 13.08
C GLY A 148 0.37 -5.21 13.99
N ARG A 149 0.77 -4.14 14.66
CA ARG A 149 -0.01 -3.46 15.69
C ARG A 149 -1.26 -2.79 15.14
N ALA A 150 -2.32 -2.68 15.95
CA ALA A 150 -3.49 -1.87 15.61
C ALA A 150 -3.06 -0.43 15.29
N ALA A 151 -3.69 0.18 14.28
CA ALA A 151 -3.37 1.53 13.78
C ALA A 151 -1.96 1.75 13.19
N ALA A 152 -1.17 0.69 12.99
CA ALA A 152 0.13 0.74 12.30
C ALA A 152 0.03 0.85 10.76
N GLY A 153 -1.17 0.98 10.18
CA GLY A 153 -1.33 1.16 8.74
C GLY A 153 -1.32 -0.10 7.89
N LYS A 154 -1.50 -1.30 8.48
CA LYS A 154 -1.58 -2.60 7.76
C LYS A 154 -2.52 -2.57 6.56
N THR A 155 -3.78 -2.15 6.76
CA THR A 155 -4.78 -2.08 5.69
C THR A 155 -4.35 -1.12 4.60
N THR A 156 -3.77 0.04 4.93
CA THR A 156 -3.23 0.98 3.94
C THR A 156 -2.08 0.36 3.14
N LEU A 157 -1.16 -0.36 3.81
CA LEU A 157 -0.07 -1.06 3.14
C LEU A 157 -0.60 -2.16 2.21
N ALA A 158 -1.56 -2.95 2.67
CA ALA A 158 -2.19 -4.02 1.91
C ALA A 158 -2.92 -3.50 0.67
N THR A 159 -3.68 -2.39 0.79
CA THR A 159 -4.36 -1.75 -0.34
C THR A 159 -3.38 -1.25 -1.40
N LEU A 160 -2.30 -0.58 -0.98
CA LEU A 160 -1.30 -0.11 -1.94
C LEU A 160 -0.56 -1.28 -2.59
N LEU A 161 -0.20 -2.30 -1.80
CA LEU A 161 0.47 -3.48 -2.33
C LEU A 161 -0.42 -4.27 -3.29
N SER A 162 -1.73 -4.37 -3.01
CA SER A 162 -2.66 -5.07 -3.89
C SER A 162 -2.85 -4.37 -5.23
N GLN A 163 -2.83 -3.04 -5.24
CA GLN A 163 -2.84 -2.23 -6.46
C GLN A 163 -1.59 -2.49 -7.31
N VAL A 164 -0.41 -2.59 -6.70
CA VAL A 164 0.86 -2.83 -7.41
C VAL A 164 0.99 -4.27 -7.94
N LEU A 165 0.56 -5.25 -7.13
CA LEU A 165 0.68 -6.67 -7.46
C LEU A 165 -0.52 -7.24 -8.21
N THR A 166 -1.58 -6.44 -8.40
CA THR A 166 -2.93 -6.89 -8.80
C THR A 166 -3.36 -8.11 -8.00
N ALA A 167 -3.20 -8.03 -6.68
CA ALA A 167 -3.42 -9.11 -5.74
C ALA A 167 -4.79 -9.03 -5.08
N GLU A 168 -5.30 -10.17 -4.62
CA GLU A 168 -6.49 -10.23 -3.78
C GLU A 168 -6.12 -10.17 -2.29
N VAL A 169 -6.96 -9.46 -1.52
CA VAL A 169 -6.72 -9.21 -0.09
C VAL A 169 -7.74 -9.97 0.75
N ILE A 170 -7.24 -10.72 1.74
CA ILE A 170 -7.99 -11.50 2.73
C ILE A 170 -7.81 -10.85 4.11
N PRO A 171 -8.81 -10.08 4.59
CA PRO A 171 -8.73 -9.44 5.90
C PRO A 171 -9.00 -10.42 7.04
N MET A 172 -8.10 -10.46 8.03
CA MET A 172 -8.25 -11.27 9.24
C MET A 172 -9.43 -10.84 10.11
N ASP A 173 -9.92 -9.61 9.95
CA ASP A 173 -11.12 -9.11 10.63
C ASP A 173 -12.37 -9.91 10.23
N ASP A 174 -12.40 -10.47 9.01
CA ASP A 174 -13.46 -11.38 8.58
C ASP A 174 -13.45 -12.70 9.38
N PHE A 175 -12.41 -12.95 10.20
CA PHE A 175 -12.17 -14.13 11.01
C PHE A 175 -12.32 -13.91 12.52
N PHE A 176 -12.96 -12.82 12.98
CA PHE A 176 -13.30 -12.70 14.40
C PHE A 176 -14.27 -13.79 14.88
N LEU A 177 -14.24 -14.06 16.18
CA LEU A 177 -15.08 -15.06 16.83
C LEU A 177 -16.55 -14.61 16.91
N PRO A 178 -17.50 -15.50 16.56
CA PRO A 178 -18.90 -15.45 17.00
C PRO A 178 -19.03 -15.41 18.53
N ALA A 179 -20.17 -14.97 19.04
CA ALA A 179 -20.38 -14.74 20.46
C ALA A 179 -20.18 -16.02 21.31
N GLU A 180 -20.62 -17.16 20.78
CA GLU A 180 -20.63 -18.46 21.45
C GLU A 180 -19.23 -19.01 21.69
N LEU A 181 -18.26 -18.59 20.86
CA LEU A 181 -16.86 -19.02 20.96
C LEU A 181 -16.01 -18.10 21.83
N ARG A 182 -16.55 -16.98 22.32
CA ARG A 182 -15.83 -16.01 23.17
C ARG A 182 -15.80 -16.43 24.65
N THR A 183 -15.45 -17.68 24.94
CA THR A 183 -15.30 -18.14 26.33
C THR A 183 -14.06 -17.53 26.99
N ALA A 184 -14.01 -17.53 28.32
CA ALA A 184 -12.85 -17.01 29.07
C ALA A 184 -11.57 -17.79 28.72
N GLU A 185 -11.67 -19.11 28.59
CA GLU A 185 -10.55 -19.98 28.22
C GLU A 185 -10.05 -19.63 26.81
N ARG A 186 -10.96 -19.39 25.86
CA ARG A 186 -10.59 -19.03 24.48
C ARG A 186 -9.91 -17.67 24.43
N LEU A 187 -10.47 -16.66 25.10
CA LEU A 187 -9.90 -15.31 25.10
C LEU A 187 -8.57 -15.22 25.88
N ALA A 188 -8.31 -16.15 26.79
CA ALA A 188 -7.02 -16.26 27.49
C ALA A 188 -5.91 -16.86 26.60
N GLN A 189 -6.25 -17.53 25.50
CA GLN A 189 -5.26 -18.05 24.55
C GLN A 189 -4.60 -16.91 23.79
N SER A 190 -3.29 -17.03 23.56
CA SER A 190 -2.53 -16.12 22.70
C SER A 190 -3.07 -16.21 21.26
N GLY A 191 -3.61 -15.10 20.73
CA GLY A 191 -4.29 -15.07 19.43
C GLY A 191 -5.67 -15.73 19.41
N GLY A 192 -6.23 -16.07 20.57
CA GLY A 192 -7.51 -16.75 20.69
C GLY A 192 -8.73 -15.90 20.28
N ASN A 193 -8.57 -14.61 20.00
CA ASN A 193 -9.65 -13.71 19.58
C ASN A 193 -10.08 -13.87 18.11
N ILE A 194 -9.37 -14.68 17.33
CA ILE A 194 -9.76 -15.04 15.97
C ILE A 194 -10.23 -16.50 15.89
N HIS A 195 -11.09 -16.78 14.92
CA HIS A 195 -11.56 -18.11 14.57
C HIS A 195 -10.54 -18.81 13.65
N TYR A 196 -9.37 -19.14 14.21
CA TYR A 196 -8.27 -19.73 13.45
C TYR A 196 -8.63 -21.09 12.83
N GLU A 197 -9.58 -21.83 13.41
CA GLU A 197 -10.12 -23.07 12.83
C GLU A 197 -10.84 -22.81 11.51
N ARG A 198 -11.63 -21.71 11.45
CA ARG A 198 -12.35 -21.31 10.24
C ARG A 198 -11.38 -20.86 9.16
N PHE A 199 -10.40 -20.03 9.49
CA PHE A 199 -9.38 -19.61 8.52
C PHE A 199 -8.62 -20.82 7.95
N ARG A 200 -8.27 -21.78 8.80
CA ARG A 200 -7.61 -23.03 8.40
C ARG A 200 -8.47 -23.90 7.48
N ALA A 201 -9.79 -23.90 7.65
CA ALA A 201 -10.70 -24.71 6.83
C ALA A 201 -11.10 -24.01 5.52
N GLU A 202 -11.42 -22.71 5.59
CA GLU A 202 -12.03 -21.98 4.47
C GLU A 202 -11.01 -21.27 3.57
N VAL A 203 -9.81 -20.96 4.06
CA VAL A 203 -8.82 -20.15 3.33
C VAL A 203 -7.54 -20.91 3.02
N LEU A 204 -6.86 -21.46 4.05
CA LEU A 204 -5.54 -22.09 3.86
C LEU A 204 -5.46 -23.14 2.74
N PRO A 205 -6.46 -24.03 2.53
CA PRO A 205 -6.39 -25.05 1.48
C PRO A 205 -6.38 -24.49 0.06
N TYR A 206 -6.81 -23.23 -0.11
CA TYR A 206 -6.97 -22.59 -1.41
C TYR A 206 -5.88 -21.56 -1.71
N LEU A 207 -5.20 -21.00 -0.69
CA LEU A 207 -4.22 -19.91 -0.85
C LEU A 207 -3.10 -20.18 -1.86
N ARG A 208 -2.75 -21.44 -2.12
CA ARG A 208 -1.70 -21.85 -3.06
C ARG A 208 -2.22 -22.44 -4.37
N LYS A 209 -3.53 -22.40 -4.62
CA LYS A 209 -4.15 -22.89 -5.84
C LYS A 209 -4.49 -21.76 -6.79
N ASP A 210 -4.25 -21.96 -8.09
CA ASP A 210 -4.63 -21.07 -9.20
C ASP A 210 -6.13 -21.19 -9.52
N GLU A 211 -6.97 -21.01 -8.49
CA GLU A 211 -8.43 -21.00 -8.62
C GLU A 211 -9.04 -19.92 -7.73
N SER A 212 -10.21 -19.40 -8.14
CA SER A 212 -10.99 -18.52 -7.27
C SER A 212 -11.67 -19.34 -6.17
N PHE A 213 -11.80 -18.78 -4.97
CA PHE A 213 -12.51 -19.42 -3.86
C PHE A 213 -13.29 -18.39 -3.05
N SER A 214 -14.22 -18.86 -2.23
CA SER A 214 -15.03 -17.99 -1.37
C SER A 214 -15.01 -18.47 0.07
N TYR A 215 -15.08 -17.53 1.00
CA TYR A 215 -15.20 -17.80 2.43
C TYR A 215 -16.26 -16.90 3.06
N ARG A 216 -16.75 -17.27 4.25
CA ARG A 216 -17.80 -16.51 4.94
C ARG A 216 -17.21 -15.30 5.65
N ARG A 217 -17.82 -14.13 5.45
CA ARG A 217 -17.41 -12.92 6.15
C ARG A 217 -18.12 -12.82 7.50
N PHE A 218 -17.39 -12.59 8.57
CA PHE A 218 -17.96 -12.21 9.86
C PHE A 218 -18.21 -10.69 9.94
N ASP A 219 -19.32 -10.29 10.55
CA ASP A 219 -19.70 -8.89 10.69
C ASP A 219 -19.92 -8.53 12.16
N CYS A 220 -18.99 -7.76 12.70
CA CYS A 220 -19.00 -7.34 14.09
C CYS A 220 -20.23 -6.50 14.48
N ARG A 221 -20.95 -5.90 13.51
CA ARG A 221 -22.12 -5.05 13.82
C ARG A 221 -23.35 -5.87 14.16
N ILE A 222 -23.52 -7.01 13.49
CA ILE A 222 -24.63 -7.94 13.73
C ILE A 222 -24.18 -9.17 14.53
N MET A 223 -22.87 -9.28 14.82
CA MET A 223 -22.28 -10.37 15.59
C MET A 223 -22.48 -11.76 14.96
N ASP A 224 -22.63 -11.80 13.63
CA ASP A 224 -22.88 -13.01 12.84
C ASP A 224 -22.25 -12.88 11.44
N TYR A 225 -22.41 -13.89 10.59
CA TYR A 225 -21.93 -13.91 9.22
C TYR A 225 -22.76 -13.00 8.31
N SER A 226 -22.10 -12.14 7.53
CA SER A 226 -22.75 -11.33 6.49
C SER A 226 -22.17 -11.63 5.10
N GLY A 227 -22.74 -12.66 4.47
CA GLY A 227 -22.43 -13.04 3.10
C GLY A 227 -21.06 -13.69 2.90
N TRP A 228 -20.61 -13.66 1.64
CA TRP A 228 -19.40 -14.34 1.18
C TRP A 228 -18.41 -13.33 0.62
N ARG A 229 -17.13 -13.53 0.88
CA ARG A 229 -16.05 -12.86 0.14
C ARG A 229 -15.54 -13.80 -0.94
N LEU A 230 -15.54 -13.34 -2.18
CA LEU A 230 -14.87 -13.99 -3.31
C LEU A 230 -13.42 -13.52 -3.37
N VAL A 231 -12.49 -14.46 -3.37
CA VAL A 231 -11.08 -14.25 -3.67
C VAL A 231 -10.86 -14.72 -5.10
N LYS A 232 -10.60 -13.78 -6.00
CA LYS A 232 -10.37 -14.09 -7.41
C LYS A 232 -9.01 -14.75 -7.63
N ASP A 233 -8.90 -15.45 -8.76
CA ASP A 233 -7.63 -15.98 -9.22
C ASP A 233 -6.65 -14.82 -9.47
N SER A 234 -5.43 -14.98 -8.93
CA SER A 234 -4.38 -13.97 -8.93
C SER A 234 -3.04 -14.60 -8.59
N SER A 235 -1.96 -14.11 -9.20
CA SER A 235 -0.59 -14.60 -8.95
C SER A 235 -0.06 -14.25 -7.55
N TRP A 236 -0.69 -13.28 -6.89
CA TRP A 236 -0.36 -12.82 -5.55
C TRP A 236 -1.63 -12.74 -4.70
N ARG A 237 -1.53 -13.17 -3.45
CA ARG A 237 -2.56 -13.03 -2.43
C ARG A 237 -1.97 -12.39 -1.18
N ILE A 238 -2.75 -11.54 -0.52
CA ILE A 238 -2.34 -10.82 0.68
C ILE A 238 -3.29 -11.21 1.80
N VAL A 239 -2.76 -11.76 2.88
CA VAL A 239 -3.52 -11.95 4.13
C VAL A 239 -3.13 -10.81 5.06
N GLU A 240 -4.06 -9.90 5.36
CA GLU A 240 -3.77 -8.71 6.15
C GLU A 240 -4.58 -8.66 7.44
N GLY A 241 -3.94 -8.14 8.50
CA GLY A 241 -4.58 -7.92 9.79
C GLY A 241 -3.75 -8.49 10.92
N SER A 242 -4.06 -8.04 12.14
CA SER A 242 -3.46 -8.63 13.33
C SER A 242 -3.77 -10.13 13.31
N TYR A 243 -2.82 -10.97 13.75
CA TYR A 243 -2.97 -12.44 13.76
C TYR A 243 -2.88 -13.13 12.39
N SER A 244 -2.54 -12.41 11.31
CA SER A 244 -2.30 -13.05 9.99
C SER A 244 -1.13 -14.05 10.04
N CYS A 245 -0.17 -13.87 10.93
CA CYS A 245 0.95 -14.80 11.15
C CYS A 245 0.70 -15.82 12.27
N HIS A 246 -0.56 -16.09 12.66
CA HIS A 246 -0.85 -16.95 13.81
C HIS A 246 -0.19 -18.34 13.70
N PRO A 247 0.49 -18.85 14.75
CA PRO A 247 1.17 -20.14 14.69
C PRO A 247 0.32 -21.35 14.28
N ALA A 248 -1.01 -21.26 14.42
CA ALA A 248 -1.94 -22.33 14.05
C ALA A 248 -2.04 -22.53 12.52
N PHE A 249 -1.57 -21.54 11.75
CA PHE A 249 -1.59 -21.56 10.29
C PHE A 249 -0.31 -22.14 9.66
N GLY A 250 0.74 -22.37 10.47
CA GLY A 250 2.04 -22.81 9.97
C GLY A 250 2.74 -21.75 9.10
N ASP A 251 3.55 -22.22 8.15
CA ASP A 251 4.32 -21.37 7.23
C ASP A 251 3.66 -21.32 5.85
N TYR A 252 2.46 -20.75 5.78
CA TYR A 252 1.65 -20.73 4.55
C TYR A 252 2.07 -19.63 3.56
N MET A 253 2.76 -18.60 4.05
CA MET A 253 3.17 -17.39 3.32
C MET A 253 4.59 -17.50 2.77
N ASP A 254 4.90 -16.75 1.71
CA ASP A 254 6.27 -16.59 1.20
C ASP A 254 7.00 -15.40 1.84
N CYS A 255 6.25 -14.42 2.33
CA CYS A 255 6.79 -13.19 2.92
C CYS A 255 5.95 -12.76 4.12
N ARG A 256 6.62 -12.50 5.24
CA ARG A 256 6.04 -11.96 6.48
C ARG A 256 6.40 -10.48 6.59
N VAL A 257 5.41 -9.61 6.52
CA VAL A 257 5.56 -8.17 6.74
C VAL A 257 4.96 -7.82 8.11
N PHE A 258 5.70 -7.07 8.92
CA PHE A 258 5.21 -6.55 10.20
C PHE A 258 5.12 -5.03 10.16
N CYS A 259 3.93 -4.49 10.34
CA CYS A 259 3.73 -3.05 10.52
C CYS A 259 3.86 -2.68 12.00
N ASP A 260 4.87 -1.87 12.32
CA ASP A 260 5.12 -1.37 13.65
C ASP A 260 4.77 0.12 13.79
N ILE A 261 4.53 0.53 15.02
CA ILE A 261 4.18 1.88 15.41
C ILE A 261 4.58 2.11 16.87
N SER A 262 5.10 3.29 17.18
CA SER A 262 5.41 3.64 18.58
C SER A 262 4.14 3.68 19.44
N PRO A 263 4.19 3.35 20.75
CA PRO A 263 3.03 3.39 21.62
C PRO A 263 2.29 4.75 21.63
N ASP A 264 3.05 5.84 21.61
CA ASP A 264 2.50 7.20 21.62
C ASP A 264 1.75 7.53 20.33
N GLU A 265 2.33 7.20 19.18
CA GLU A 265 1.68 7.42 17.88
C GLU A 265 0.51 6.46 17.69
N GLN A 266 0.61 5.23 18.18
CA GLN A 266 -0.48 4.26 18.19
C GLN A 266 -1.69 4.81 18.94
N ARG A 267 -1.47 5.35 20.16
CA ARG A 267 -2.52 5.97 20.97
C ARG A 267 -3.17 7.14 20.23
N LYS A 268 -2.37 8.06 19.68
CA LYS A 268 -2.87 9.22 18.91
C LYS A 268 -3.74 8.80 17.73
N ARG A 269 -3.27 7.83 16.94
CA ARG A 269 -4.01 7.35 15.75
C ARG A 269 -5.29 6.63 16.11
N ILE A 270 -5.29 5.81 17.17
CA ILE A 270 -6.50 5.12 17.63
C ILE A 270 -7.54 6.14 18.09
N ILE A 271 -7.18 7.12 18.92
CA ILE A 271 -8.11 8.17 19.38
C ILE A 271 -8.66 8.95 18.18
N LYS A 272 -7.78 9.36 17.25
CA LYS A 272 -8.19 10.11 16.06
C LYS A 272 -9.16 9.30 15.17
N ARG A 273 -8.96 7.99 15.04
CA ARG A 273 -9.76 7.11 14.17
C ARG A 273 -11.08 6.67 14.80
N ASN A 274 -11.07 6.35 16.09
CA ASN A 274 -12.17 5.66 16.77
C ASN A 274 -12.95 6.57 17.73
N GLY A 275 -12.42 7.75 18.05
CA GLY A 275 -12.93 8.57 19.15
C GLY A 275 -12.48 8.05 20.52
N PRO A 276 -12.49 8.91 21.55
CA PRO A 276 -11.94 8.58 22.87
C PRO A 276 -12.67 7.41 23.54
N GLU A 277 -13.99 7.31 23.40
CA GLU A 277 -14.79 6.26 24.04
C GLU A 277 -14.47 4.86 23.49
N MET A 278 -14.45 4.70 22.16
CA MET A 278 -14.12 3.40 21.55
C MET A 278 -12.62 3.07 21.65
N ALA A 279 -11.75 4.09 21.78
CA ALA A 279 -10.32 3.90 21.97
C ALA A 279 -10.00 3.17 23.28
N GLU A 280 -10.82 3.33 24.33
CA GLU A 280 -10.60 2.66 25.62
C GLU A 280 -10.56 1.14 25.49
N ALA A 281 -11.42 0.56 24.65
CA ALA A 281 -11.41 -0.88 24.37
C ALA A 281 -10.10 -1.33 23.68
N PHE A 282 -9.47 -0.46 22.88
CA PHE A 282 -8.15 -0.78 22.32
C PHE A 282 -7.08 -0.83 23.41
N PHE A 283 -7.05 0.15 24.31
CA PHE A 283 -6.01 0.23 25.34
C PHE A 283 -6.14 -0.85 26.42
N THR A 284 -7.37 -1.17 26.82
CA THR A 284 -7.62 -2.10 27.92
C THR A 284 -7.73 -3.55 27.48
N ARG A 285 -8.07 -3.81 26.21
CA ARG A 285 -8.30 -5.16 25.70
C ARG A 285 -7.49 -5.50 24.46
N TRP A 286 -7.67 -4.78 23.36
CA TRP A 286 -7.12 -5.23 22.07
C TRP A 286 -5.60 -5.18 22.00
N ILE A 287 -4.97 -4.08 22.44
CA ILE A 287 -3.52 -3.93 22.43
C ILE A 287 -2.86 -4.95 23.37
N PRO A 288 -3.29 -5.14 24.63
CA PRO A 288 -2.75 -6.21 25.48
C PRO A 288 -2.79 -7.60 24.84
N MET A 289 -3.90 -7.95 24.16
CA MET A 289 -4.02 -9.23 23.44
C MET A 289 -3.06 -9.33 22.26
N GLU A 290 -2.93 -8.26 21.47
CA GLU A 290 -2.00 -8.18 20.35
C GLU A 290 -0.55 -8.32 20.83
N GLU A 291 -0.14 -7.59 21.87
CA GLU A 291 1.22 -7.64 22.43
C GLU A 291 1.55 -9.02 23.02
N GLN A 292 0.60 -9.65 23.72
CA GLN A 292 0.76 -11.02 24.19
C GLN A 292 0.99 -11.97 23.01
N TYR A 293 0.21 -11.84 21.94
CA TYR A 293 0.37 -12.62 20.71
C TYR A 293 1.73 -12.39 20.04
N PHE A 294 2.13 -11.14 19.82
CA PHE A 294 3.41 -10.83 19.19
C PHE A 294 4.58 -11.38 19.99
N LYS A 295 4.55 -11.23 21.33
CA LYS A 295 5.59 -11.73 22.23
C LYS A 295 5.66 -13.26 22.24
N THR A 296 4.53 -13.95 22.44
CA THR A 296 4.50 -15.42 22.48
C THR A 296 4.89 -16.02 21.14
N GLY A 297 4.40 -15.46 20.04
CA GLY A 297 4.68 -15.92 18.69
C GLY A 297 6.04 -15.52 18.14
N ARG A 298 6.72 -14.53 18.77
CA ARG A 298 7.89 -13.84 18.24
C ARG A 298 7.65 -13.30 16.82
N ILE A 299 6.50 -12.65 16.64
CA ILE A 299 5.94 -12.33 15.31
C ILE A 299 6.77 -11.26 14.61
N LYS A 300 7.16 -10.19 15.34
CA LYS A 300 8.02 -9.13 14.78
C LYS A 300 9.39 -9.66 14.41
N GLU A 301 9.97 -10.53 15.25
CA GLU A 301 11.30 -11.10 15.06
C GLU A 301 11.37 -12.09 13.90
N LYS A 302 10.24 -12.71 13.55
CA LYS A 302 10.11 -13.62 12.39
C LYS A 302 9.73 -12.88 11.10
N ALA A 303 9.54 -11.57 11.14
CA ALA A 303 9.19 -10.81 9.94
C ALA A 303 10.38 -10.75 8.98
N ASP A 304 10.10 -10.93 7.69
CA ASP A 304 11.07 -10.70 6.62
C ASP A 304 11.30 -9.20 6.38
N VAL A 305 10.24 -8.40 6.58
CA VAL A 305 10.25 -6.95 6.39
C VAL A 305 9.47 -6.29 7.53
N ILE A 306 10.07 -5.27 8.15
CA ILE A 306 9.41 -4.43 9.16
C ILE A 306 9.17 -3.06 8.53
N ILE A 307 7.93 -2.57 8.62
CA ILE A 307 7.55 -1.22 8.19
C ILE A 307 7.21 -0.42 9.44
N GLU A 308 8.02 0.61 9.73
CA GLU A 308 7.79 1.52 10.86
C GLU A 308 7.02 2.76 10.39
N VAL A 309 6.06 3.20 11.22
CA VAL A 309 5.14 4.30 10.89
C VAL A 309 5.00 5.30 12.03
#